data_AF-A0AAE0PF99-F1
#
_entry.id   AF-A0AAE0PF99-F1
#
_cell.length_a   1.000
_cell.length_b   1.000
_cell.length_c   1.000
_cell.angle_alpha   90.00
_cell.angle_beta   90.00
_cell.angle_gamma   90.00
#
_symmetry.space_group_name_H-M   'P 1'
#
loop_
_entity.id
_entity.type
_entity.pdbx_description
1 polymer ?
#
loop_
_entity_poly.entity_id
_entity_poly.type
_entity_poly.pdbx_seq_one_letter_code
_entity_poly.pdbx_strand_id
1 'polypeptide(L)'
;MSSDPSAATVLRGSKPRGGALSLLQDTQLIETLAHFPAERIPERVVHAKAAGAWGEKRRFWPASPVAGEKGSSDTVRDIRGFALKFFTEEGNWDFSQPDRSHERRSQTNVPDSTMSWDFHNNNQEGVHCLMQLFGGRGIPASLRNINGFGNHTYKFGKLEDGTFKYVKIYFKPDAGIKNLDSDQALRLAGQEPDYHIKDMYNAIERGDYPTWTMYFQIMDAQDAEPTGTTSLTSPRQTWPQRDYPLRPIGKLTLNKNPSNHFQDIEQAAFSSSTMVPGIAPSADPMLQARMFSYLPRRRPLEYRVGPNYQQTPLQPRHARLLPLPARRADAGRRQLRRRSRRSWKCWGKRREGRGLNIIRRRLRGRG
;
A
#
# COMPACT_ATOMS: atom_id res chain seq x y z
N MET A 1 33.95 47.10 -17.00
CA MET A 1 34.15 45.97 -16.07
C MET A 1 33.59 46.40 -14.73
N SER A 2 32.46 45.82 -14.32
CA SER A 2 31.89 46.06 -12.98
C SER A 2 32.81 45.39 -11.95
N SER A 3 33.31 46.17 -10.99
CA SER A 3 34.23 45.75 -9.92
C SER A 3 33.50 45.16 -8.72
N ASP A 4 32.34 44.53 -8.94
CA ASP A 4 31.56 43.90 -7.89
C ASP A 4 31.88 42.39 -7.86
N PRO A 5 32.59 41.89 -6.84
CA PRO A 5 32.93 40.47 -6.71
C PRO A 5 31.70 39.58 -6.47
N SER A 6 30.51 40.17 -6.21
CA SER A 6 29.24 39.45 -6.09
C SER A 6 28.44 39.38 -7.40
N ALA A 7 28.87 40.08 -8.45
CA ALA A 7 28.22 40.04 -9.74
C ALA A 7 28.53 38.71 -10.46
N ALA A 8 27.50 37.90 -10.64
CA ALA A 8 27.54 36.59 -11.28
C ALA A 8 28.20 36.64 -12.67
N THR A 9 29.50 36.34 -12.72
CA THR A 9 30.18 36.07 -13.99
C THR A 9 29.92 34.60 -14.32
N VAL A 10 28.89 34.36 -15.13
CA VAL A 10 28.67 33.04 -15.73
C VAL A 10 29.84 32.80 -16.69
N LEU A 11 30.86 32.06 -16.24
CA LEU A 11 31.98 31.63 -17.08
C LEU A 11 31.52 30.47 -18.00
N ARG A 12 30.57 30.74 -18.89
CA ARG A 12 30.28 29.86 -20.04
C ARG A 12 31.30 30.17 -21.12
N GLY A 13 32.47 29.54 -21.03
CA GLY A 13 33.45 29.57 -22.11
C GLY A 13 32.83 29.04 -23.41
N SER A 14 33.14 29.69 -24.54
CA SER A 14 32.61 29.35 -25.89
C SER A 14 33.10 28.00 -26.43
N LYS A 15 33.89 27.24 -25.68
CA LYS A 15 34.35 25.89 -26.03
C LYS A 15 34.32 25.00 -24.78
N PRO A 16 33.68 23.81 -24.83
CA PRO A 16 33.67 22.90 -23.70
C PRO A 16 35.04 22.24 -23.60
N ARG A 17 35.96 22.83 -22.84
CA ARG A 17 37.10 22.09 -22.30
C ARG A 17 36.67 21.62 -20.91
N GLY A 18 36.71 20.31 -20.68
CA GLY A 18 36.25 19.69 -19.44
C GLY A 18 36.88 20.35 -18.21
N GLY A 19 36.07 20.55 -17.16
CA GLY A 19 36.49 21.18 -15.91
C GLY A 19 36.24 22.69 -15.84
N ALA A 20 35.02 23.16 -16.15
CA ALA A 20 34.66 24.56 -15.94
C ALA A 20 34.64 24.89 -14.43
N LEU A 21 35.36 25.96 -14.04
CA LEU A 21 35.31 26.51 -12.68
C LEU A 21 33.88 26.93 -12.36
N SER A 22 33.26 26.27 -11.39
CA SER A 22 31.91 26.58 -10.91
C SER A 22 32.02 27.31 -9.57
N LEU A 23 31.27 28.39 -9.41
CA LEU A 23 31.23 29.19 -8.18
C LEU A 23 29.99 28.83 -7.37
N LEU A 24 30.04 28.98 -6.04
CA LEU A 24 28.91 28.71 -5.14
C LEU A 24 27.68 29.60 -5.42
N GLN A 25 27.83 30.64 -6.24
CA GLN A 25 26.72 31.47 -6.71
C GLN A 25 25.92 30.85 -7.87
N ASP A 26 26.38 29.73 -8.45
CA ASP A 26 25.62 29.01 -9.47
C ASP A 26 24.44 28.27 -8.82
N THR A 27 23.37 29.01 -8.58
CA THR A 27 22.16 28.50 -7.94
C THR A 27 21.50 27.40 -8.76
N GLN A 28 21.58 27.45 -10.09
CA GLN A 28 21.00 26.42 -10.97
C GLN A 28 21.73 25.07 -10.83
N LEU A 29 23.06 25.10 -10.83
CA LEU A 29 23.87 23.90 -10.60
C LEU A 29 23.62 23.33 -9.20
N ILE A 30 23.59 24.20 -8.18
CA ILE A 30 23.35 23.80 -6.79
C ILE A 30 21.96 23.19 -6.62
N GLU A 31 20.91 23.80 -7.17
CA GLU A 31 19.54 23.25 -7.07
C GLU A 31 19.44 21.87 -7.76
N THR A 32 20.07 21.71 -8.92
CA THR A 32 20.09 20.43 -9.65
C THR A 32 20.85 19.36 -8.85
N LEU A 33 22.04 19.68 -8.35
CA LEU A 33 22.86 18.77 -7.57
C LEU A 33 22.33 18.53 -6.16
N ALA A 34 21.52 19.43 -5.61
CA ALA A 34 20.82 19.23 -4.34
C ALA A 34 19.59 18.32 -4.52
N HIS A 35 18.95 18.34 -5.69
CA HIS A 35 17.83 17.46 -5.99
C HIS A 35 18.28 16.00 -6.18
N PHE A 36 19.36 15.78 -6.93
CA PHE A 36 19.87 14.45 -7.28
C PHE A 36 20.07 13.49 -6.09
N PRO A 37 20.81 13.83 -5.01
CA PRO A 37 20.98 12.95 -3.85
C PRO A 37 19.67 12.74 -3.07
N ALA A 38 18.67 13.60 -3.27
CA ALA A 38 17.37 13.53 -2.63
C ALA A 38 16.28 12.82 -3.48
N GLU A 39 16.64 12.24 -4.63
CA GLU A 39 15.71 11.48 -5.48
C GLU A 39 15.28 10.14 -4.85
N ARG A 40 16.15 9.55 -4.02
CA ARG A 40 15.88 8.27 -3.36
C ARG A 40 15.04 8.49 -2.12
N ILE A 41 13.91 7.79 -2.06
CA ILE A 41 13.14 7.59 -0.83
C ILE A 41 13.40 6.18 -0.30
N PRO A 42 13.18 5.93 1.00
CA PRO A 42 13.24 4.57 1.53
C PRO A 42 12.34 3.63 0.72
N GLU A 43 12.80 2.40 0.48
CA GLU A 43 11.95 1.39 -0.12
C GLU A 43 10.89 0.89 0.87
N ARG A 44 9.97 0.04 0.41
CA ARG A 44 9.03 -0.62 1.32
C ARG A 44 9.79 -1.68 2.10
N VAL A 45 9.48 -1.79 3.40
CA VAL A 45 10.10 -2.81 4.28
C VAL A 45 9.87 -4.23 3.76
N VAL A 46 8.68 -4.45 3.18
CA VAL A 46 8.32 -5.67 2.45
C VAL A 46 7.66 -5.25 1.16
N HIS A 47 7.73 -6.09 0.13
CA HIS A 47 7.24 -5.75 -1.20
C HIS A 47 7.95 -4.56 -1.85
N ALA A 48 9.26 -4.45 -1.66
CA ALA A 48 10.06 -3.35 -2.19
C ALA A 48 10.05 -3.32 -3.72
N LYS A 49 10.23 -4.48 -4.36
CA LYS A 49 10.09 -4.63 -5.81
C LYS A 49 8.63 -4.75 -6.20
N ALA A 50 8.16 -3.97 -7.17
CA ALA A 50 6.78 -3.99 -7.61
C ALA A 50 6.63 -3.65 -9.10
N ALA A 51 5.75 -4.37 -9.78
CA ALA A 51 5.14 -3.95 -11.05
C ALA A 51 3.76 -3.36 -10.73
N GLY A 52 3.25 -2.46 -11.56
CA GLY A 52 1.85 -2.06 -11.43
C GLY A 52 1.29 -1.39 -12.67
N ALA A 53 -0.04 -1.34 -12.73
CA ALA A 53 -0.79 -0.79 -13.84
C ALA A 53 -2.12 -0.21 -13.38
N TRP A 54 -2.66 0.66 -14.22
CA TRP A 54 -3.99 1.22 -14.10
C TRP A 54 -5.00 0.35 -14.85
N GLY A 55 -6.21 0.29 -14.30
CA GLY A 55 -7.35 -0.38 -14.89
C GLY A 55 -8.57 0.51 -15.01
N GLU A 56 -9.60 -0.04 -15.64
CA GLU A 56 -10.88 0.64 -15.85
C GLU A 56 -11.51 1.15 -14.55
N LYS A 57 -12.24 2.26 -14.64
CA LYS A 57 -12.87 2.96 -13.51
C LYS A 57 -11.87 3.41 -12.44
N ARG A 58 -10.69 3.87 -12.87
CA ARG A 58 -9.59 4.32 -12.02
C ARG A 58 -9.29 3.25 -10.97
N ARG A 59 -8.87 2.06 -11.38
CA ARG A 59 -8.34 1.05 -10.44
C ARG A 59 -6.83 1.07 -10.57
N PHE A 60 -6.12 0.92 -9.47
CA PHE A 60 -4.67 0.83 -9.49
C PHE A 60 -4.22 -0.46 -8.82
N TRP A 61 -3.40 -1.23 -9.52
CA TRP A 61 -2.91 -2.53 -9.07
C TRP A 61 -1.40 -2.59 -9.15
N PRO A 62 -0.73 -2.79 -8.00
CA PRO A 62 0.61 -3.31 -7.99
C PRO A 62 0.65 -4.76 -7.53
N ALA A 63 1.56 -5.51 -8.15
CA ALA A 63 2.00 -6.82 -7.69
C ALA A 63 3.50 -6.84 -7.47
N SER A 64 3.91 -7.59 -6.46
CA SER A 64 5.25 -7.48 -5.89
C SER A 64 5.65 -8.80 -5.23
N PRO A 65 6.90 -9.30 -5.38
CA PRO A 65 7.44 -10.27 -4.42
C PRO A 65 7.42 -9.70 -2.99
N VAL A 66 7.66 -10.50 -1.95
CA VAL A 66 7.57 -10.08 -0.54
C VAL A 66 8.94 -9.71 0.02
N ALA A 67 9.88 -10.63 -0.07
CA ALA A 67 11.11 -10.64 0.72
C ALA A 67 12.25 -9.86 0.07
N GLY A 68 12.28 -9.80 -1.26
CA GLY A 68 13.35 -9.15 -2.00
C GLY A 68 13.33 -7.61 -1.93
N GLU A 69 14.51 -7.00 -1.91
CA GLU A 69 14.68 -5.55 -2.03
C GLU A 69 14.27 -5.06 -3.43
N LYS A 70 14.22 -3.75 -3.65
CA LYS A 70 13.83 -3.15 -4.94
C LYS A 70 14.59 -3.69 -6.15
N GLY A 71 15.87 -4.07 -5.97
CA GLY A 71 16.73 -4.62 -7.02
C GLY A 71 16.77 -6.15 -7.11
N SER A 72 15.97 -6.87 -6.32
CA SER A 72 15.90 -8.34 -6.36
C SER A 72 15.34 -8.86 -7.69
N SER A 73 15.46 -10.16 -7.97
CA SER A 73 14.89 -10.74 -9.19
C SER A 73 13.39 -11.02 -9.06
N ASP A 74 12.64 -10.81 -10.14
CA ASP A 74 11.20 -11.04 -10.25
C ASP A 74 10.81 -12.52 -10.17
N THR A 75 11.71 -13.44 -10.54
CA THR A 75 11.42 -14.88 -10.70
C THR A 75 11.84 -15.70 -9.48
N VAL A 76 12.28 -15.07 -8.40
CA VAL A 76 12.63 -15.78 -7.15
C VAL A 76 11.41 -16.49 -6.55
N ARG A 77 11.62 -17.62 -5.88
CA ARG A 77 10.54 -18.31 -5.16
C ARG A 77 10.09 -17.44 -3.99
N ASP A 78 8.87 -16.92 -4.08
CA ASP A 78 8.32 -16.03 -3.06
C ASP A 78 6.80 -15.93 -3.21
N ILE A 79 6.11 -15.43 -2.18
CA ILE A 79 4.71 -15.06 -2.32
C ILE A 79 4.64 -13.80 -3.18
N ARG A 80 3.57 -13.66 -3.97
CA ARG A 80 3.32 -12.45 -4.75
C ARG A 80 2.20 -11.67 -4.10
N GLY A 81 2.53 -10.50 -3.59
CA GLY A 81 1.56 -9.51 -3.14
C GLY A 81 0.67 -9.10 -4.30
N PHE A 82 -0.63 -9.01 -4.04
CA PHE A 82 -1.64 -8.51 -4.97
C PHE A 82 -2.42 -7.43 -4.25
N ALA A 83 -2.10 -6.17 -4.55
CA ALA A 83 -2.76 -5.02 -3.92
C ALA A 83 -3.66 -4.31 -4.93
N LEU A 84 -4.84 -3.88 -4.50
CA LEU A 84 -5.77 -3.11 -5.31
C LEU A 84 -6.19 -1.85 -4.59
N LYS A 85 -6.27 -0.75 -5.33
CA LYS A 85 -6.90 0.49 -4.89
C LYS A 85 -8.10 0.77 -5.79
N PHE A 86 -9.28 0.76 -5.19
CA PHE A 86 -10.52 1.15 -5.82
C PHE A 86 -10.79 2.62 -5.47
N PHE A 87 -10.99 3.43 -6.50
CA PHE A 87 -11.37 4.82 -6.33
C PHE A 87 -12.89 4.89 -6.46
N THR A 88 -13.59 4.90 -5.32
CA THR A 88 -15.06 4.91 -5.26
C THR A 88 -15.57 6.33 -5.00
N GLU A 89 -16.88 6.53 -5.17
CA GLU A 89 -17.52 7.82 -4.89
C GLU A 89 -17.50 8.20 -3.41
N GLU A 90 -17.46 7.20 -2.52
CA GLU A 90 -17.46 7.36 -1.06
C GLU A 90 -16.05 7.40 -0.46
N GLY A 91 -15.02 7.27 -1.31
CA GLY A 91 -13.62 7.29 -0.90
C GLY A 91 -12.80 6.18 -1.57
N ASN A 92 -11.54 6.08 -1.17
CA ASN A 92 -10.70 5.00 -1.66
C ASN A 92 -10.97 3.74 -0.82
N TRP A 93 -11.00 2.59 -1.47
CA TRP A 93 -10.96 1.29 -0.81
C TRP A 93 -9.68 0.57 -1.22
N ASP A 94 -8.85 0.27 -0.22
CA ASP A 94 -7.59 -0.43 -0.41
C ASP A 94 -7.72 -1.89 0.00
N PHE A 95 -7.14 -2.74 -0.82
CA PHE A 95 -7.02 -4.16 -0.63
C PHE A 95 -5.53 -4.52 -0.70
N SER A 96 -5.00 -5.18 0.33
CA SER A 96 -3.60 -5.60 0.35
C SER A 96 -3.44 -6.92 1.09
N GLN A 97 -2.62 -7.82 0.55
CA GLN A 97 -2.33 -9.12 1.17
C GLN A 97 -1.33 -9.02 2.32
N PRO A 98 -1.51 -9.80 3.40
CA PRO A 98 -0.56 -9.92 4.49
C PRO A 98 0.57 -10.86 4.10
N ASP A 99 1.81 -10.39 4.09
CA ASP A 99 2.94 -11.30 3.96
C ASP A 99 4.02 -10.99 4.99
N ARG A 100 4.64 -12.06 5.47
CA ARG A 100 5.73 -12.02 6.43
C ARG A 100 7.04 -12.03 5.65
N SER A 101 7.95 -11.12 5.98
CA SER A 101 9.30 -11.15 5.43
C SER A 101 10.28 -11.75 6.43
N HIS A 102 11.26 -12.47 5.90
CA HIS A 102 12.47 -12.84 6.62
C HIS A 102 13.56 -11.92 6.08
N GLU A 103 14.09 -11.08 6.95
CA GLU A 103 15.20 -10.19 6.61
C GLU A 103 16.49 -11.00 6.42
N ARG A 104 17.45 -10.41 5.71
CA ARG A 104 18.80 -10.97 5.58
C ARG A 104 19.41 -11.19 6.96
N ARG A 105 20.32 -12.16 7.06
CA ARG A 105 21.01 -12.42 8.32
C ARG A 105 21.78 -11.18 8.74
N SER A 106 21.51 -10.66 9.94
CA SER A 106 22.00 -9.34 10.37
C SER A 106 23.52 -9.19 10.35
N GLN A 107 24.25 -10.26 10.66
CA GLN A 107 25.72 -10.25 10.70
C GLN A 107 26.36 -10.19 9.31
N THR A 108 25.79 -10.91 8.35
CA THR A 108 26.42 -11.10 7.02
C THR A 108 25.70 -10.32 5.92
N ASN A 109 24.47 -9.88 6.16
CA ASN A 109 23.56 -9.31 5.18
C ASN A 109 23.37 -10.23 3.95
N VAL A 110 23.32 -11.55 4.18
CA VAL A 110 23.11 -12.58 3.15
C VAL A 110 21.82 -13.35 3.46
N PRO A 111 21.07 -13.83 2.44
CA PRO A 111 19.98 -14.77 2.65
C PRO A 111 20.48 -16.06 3.32
N ASP A 112 19.78 -16.52 4.37
CA ASP A 112 20.13 -17.75 5.09
C ASP A 112 18.88 -18.62 5.24
N SER A 113 18.87 -19.77 4.56
CA SER A 113 17.76 -20.72 4.62
C SER A 113 17.60 -21.33 6.01
N THR A 114 18.68 -21.44 6.79
CA THR A 114 18.65 -22.02 8.13
C THR A 114 17.81 -21.15 9.05
N MET A 115 17.99 -19.83 9.00
CA MET A 115 17.18 -18.87 9.76
C MET A 115 15.70 -18.91 9.35
N SER A 116 15.41 -19.13 8.06
CA SER A 116 14.04 -19.28 7.60
C SER A 116 13.38 -20.53 8.14
N TRP A 117 14.05 -21.68 8.02
CA TRP A 117 13.53 -22.96 8.50
C TRP A 117 13.46 -23.05 10.01
N ASP A 118 14.42 -22.50 10.76
CA ASP A 118 14.40 -22.47 12.22
C ASP A 118 13.14 -21.76 12.74
N PHE A 119 12.80 -20.60 12.15
CA PHE A 119 11.55 -19.94 12.49
C PHE A 119 10.33 -20.83 12.21
N HIS A 120 10.24 -21.43 11.02
CA HIS A 120 9.09 -22.25 10.63
C HIS A 120 8.96 -23.56 11.42
N ASN A 121 10.07 -24.13 11.86
CA ASN A 121 10.09 -25.29 12.75
C ASN A 121 9.47 -24.96 14.12
N ASN A 122 9.71 -23.73 14.60
CA ASN A 122 9.16 -23.24 15.87
C ASN A 122 7.75 -22.64 15.75
N ASN A 123 7.23 -22.45 14.53
CA ASN A 123 5.97 -21.76 14.25
C ASN A 123 5.18 -22.52 13.18
N GLN A 124 4.58 -23.63 13.63
CA GLN A 124 3.87 -24.60 12.78
C GLN A 124 2.61 -24.02 12.12
N GLU A 125 2.11 -22.88 12.59
CA GLU A 125 0.92 -22.23 12.04
C GLU A 125 1.12 -21.73 10.59
N GLY A 126 2.38 -21.64 10.13
CA GLY A 126 2.74 -21.24 8.77
C GLY A 126 2.77 -22.38 7.74
N VAL A 127 2.61 -23.65 8.14
CA VAL A 127 2.78 -24.81 7.26
C VAL A 127 1.89 -24.75 6.02
N HIS A 128 0.62 -24.34 6.17
CA HIS A 128 -0.27 -24.23 5.01
C HIS A 128 0.25 -23.22 3.96
N CYS A 129 0.84 -22.10 4.40
CA CYS A 129 1.47 -21.14 3.50
C CYS A 129 2.72 -21.73 2.83
N LEU A 130 3.56 -22.44 3.58
CA LEU A 130 4.75 -23.11 3.05
C LEU A 130 4.41 -24.12 1.95
N MET A 131 3.33 -24.88 2.12
CA MET A 131 2.86 -25.81 1.09
C MET A 131 2.48 -25.09 -0.21
N GLN A 132 1.96 -23.86 -0.14
CA GLN A 132 1.69 -23.05 -1.34
C GLN A 132 2.98 -22.46 -1.93
N LEU A 133 3.88 -21.97 -1.08
CA LEU A 133 5.15 -21.34 -1.46
C LEU A 133 6.13 -22.31 -2.13
N PHE A 134 6.29 -23.51 -1.57
CA PHE A 134 7.14 -24.56 -2.14
C PHE A 134 6.45 -25.38 -3.23
N GLY A 135 5.13 -25.22 -3.41
CA GLY A 135 4.42 -25.69 -4.60
C GLY A 135 4.76 -24.87 -5.86
N GLY A 136 4.08 -25.16 -6.96
CA GLY A 136 4.28 -24.44 -8.23
C GLY A 136 3.93 -22.95 -8.16
N ARG A 137 3.04 -22.54 -7.24
CA ARG A 137 2.57 -21.14 -7.13
C ARG A 137 3.63 -20.15 -6.63
N GLY A 138 4.72 -20.62 -6.04
CA GLY A 138 5.80 -19.75 -5.56
C GLY A 138 6.67 -19.15 -6.68
N ILE A 139 6.58 -19.67 -7.90
CA ILE A 139 7.36 -19.21 -9.07
C ILE A 139 6.42 -19.05 -10.28
N PRO A 140 5.57 -18.01 -10.30
CA PRO A 140 4.64 -17.81 -11.40
C PRO A 140 5.36 -17.50 -12.72
N ALA A 141 4.75 -17.88 -13.85
CA ALA A 141 5.29 -17.60 -15.19
C ALA A 141 5.12 -16.14 -15.62
N SER A 142 4.12 -15.48 -15.06
CA SER A 142 3.87 -14.05 -15.23
C SER A 142 2.97 -13.58 -14.09
N LEU A 143 3.06 -12.29 -13.77
CA LEU A 143 2.11 -11.64 -12.86
C LEU A 143 0.67 -11.62 -13.41
N ARG A 144 0.46 -11.91 -14.70
CA ARG A 144 -0.87 -12.09 -15.30
C ARG A 144 -1.53 -13.44 -14.96
N ASN A 145 -0.73 -14.40 -14.51
CA ASN A 145 -1.15 -15.78 -14.25
C ASN A 145 -1.27 -16.12 -12.76
N ILE A 146 -1.24 -15.12 -11.87
CA ILE A 146 -1.40 -15.32 -10.44
C ILE A 146 -2.85 -15.13 -10.00
N ASN A 147 -3.25 -15.89 -8.98
CA ASN A 147 -4.46 -15.60 -8.23
C ASN A 147 -4.21 -14.45 -7.25
N GLY A 148 -5.20 -13.57 -7.10
CA GLY A 148 -5.26 -12.62 -6.00
C GLY A 148 -6.21 -13.13 -4.91
N PHE A 149 -5.80 -13.01 -3.65
CA PHE A 149 -6.61 -13.42 -2.50
C PHE A 149 -6.71 -12.28 -1.50
N GLY A 150 -7.83 -12.18 -0.79
CA GLY A 150 -7.96 -11.26 0.34
C GLY A 150 -7.27 -11.77 1.60
N ASN A 151 -7.04 -13.09 1.66
CA ASN A 151 -6.61 -13.91 2.79
C ASN A 151 -7.55 -13.81 4.00
N HIS A 152 -7.74 -12.59 4.50
CA HIS A 152 -8.63 -12.25 5.59
C HIS A 152 -10.12 -12.37 5.23
N THR A 153 -10.91 -12.65 6.25
CA THR A 153 -12.36 -12.51 6.20
C THR A 153 -12.74 -11.05 6.48
N TYR A 154 -13.63 -10.48 5.67
CA TYR A 154 -14.20 -9.15 5.87
C TYR A 154 -15.67 -9.25 6.24
N LYS A 155 -16.24 -8.20 6.82
CA LYS A 155 -17.67 -8.06 7.07
C LYS A 155 -18.28 -7.14 6.02
N PHE A 156 -19.29 -7.62 5.31
CA PHE A 156 -20.06 -6.85 4.33
C PHE A 156 -21.50 -6.71 4.83
N GLY A 157 -22.04 -5.49 4.87
CA GLY A 157 -23.42 -5.29 5.28
C GLY A 157 -23.73 -3.86 5.70
N LYS A 158 -24.98 -3.63 6.13
CA LYS A 158 -25.39 -2.34 6.68
C LYS A 158 -25.00 -2.28 8.14
N LEU A 159 -23.91 -1.56 8.42
CA LEU A 159 -23.39 -1.39 9.78
C LEU A 159 -24.41 -0.72 10.72
N GLU A 160 -25.29 0.13 10.18
CA GLU A 160 -26.33 0.84 10.94
C GLU A 160 -27.39 -0.12 11.53
N ASP A 161 -27.76 -1.15 10.78
CA ASP A 161 -28.77 -2.13 11.18
C ASP A 161 -28.17 -3.33 11.92
N GLY A 162 -26.84 -3.37 12.09
CA GLY A 162 -26.12 -4.49 12.71
C GLY A 162 -26.06 -5.77 11.87
N THR A 163 -26.69 -5.80 10.69
CA THR A 163 -26.68 -6.96 9.79
C THR A 163 -25.40 -7.01 8.94
N PHE A 164 -24.67 -8.12 9.02
CA PHE A 164 -23.48 -8.35 8.19
C PHE A 164 -23.32 -9.82 7.82
N LYS A 165 -22.63 -10.04 6.69
CA LYS A 165 -22.14 -11.36 6.26
C LYS A 165 -20.62 -11.36 6.23
N TYR A 166 -20.03 -12.52 6.46
CA TYR A 166 -18.61 -12.72 6.32
C TYR A 166 -18.26 -13.02 4.86
N VAL A 167 -17.24 -12.35 4.34
CA VAL A 167 -16.84 -12.43 2.93
C VAL A 167 -15.35 -12.66 2.81
N LYS A 168 -14.96 -13.67 2.02
CA LYS A 168 -13.60 -13.82 1.49
C LYS A 168 -13.58 -13.46 0.01
N ILE A 169 -12.54 -12.74 -0.39
CA ILE A 169 -12.40 -12.16 -1.73
C ILE A 169 -11.34 -12.93 -2.52
N TYR A 170 -11.68 -13.26 -3.76
CA TYR A 170 -10.84 -14.01 -4.69
C TYR A 170 -10.76 -13.30 -6.04
N PHE A 171 -9.60 -13.31 -6.67
CA PHE A 171 -9.36 -12.87 -8.03
C PHE A 171 -8.72 -14.01 -8.79
N LYS A 172 -9.41 -14.55 -9.80
CA LYS A 172 -8.88 -15.62 -10.65
C LYS A 172 -8.48 -15.05 -12.01
N PRO A 173 -7.25 -15.32 -12.49
CA PRO A 173 -6.79 -14.83 -13.79
C PRO A 173 -7.55 -15.54 -14.91
N ASP A 174 -8.08 -14.78 -15.86
CA ASP A 174 -8.80 -15.37 -17.00
C ASP A 174 -7.82 -16.07 -17.96
N ALA A 175 -6.54 -15.65 -17.98
CA ALA A 175 -5.45 -16.29 -18.72
C ALA A 175 -4.99 -17.65 -18.11
N GLY A 176 -5.61 -18.07 -17.01
CA GLY A 176 -5.25 -19.28 -16.28
C GLY A 176 -3.99 -19.13 -15.42
N ILE A 177 -3.75 -20.15 -14.58
CA ILE A 177 -2.59 -20.20 -13.69
C ILE A 177 -1.46 -20.94 -14.41
N LYS A 178 -0.28 -20.29 -14.50
CA LYS A 178 0.91 -20.80 -15.16
C LYS A 178 2.12 -20.49 -14.28
N ASN A 179 3.00 -21.47 -14.13
CA ASN A 179 4.18 -21.39 -13.28
C ASN A 179 5.43 -21.76 -14.07
N LEU A 180 6.57 -21.25 -13.64
CA LEU A 180 7.88 -21.63 -14.16
C LEU A 180 8.35 -22.92 -13.51
N ASP A 181 9.23 -23.63 -14.20
CA ASP A 181 10.11 -24.60 -13.57
C ASP A 181 11.21 -23.91 -12.74
N SER A 182 11.75 -24.58 -11.73
CA SER A 182 12.77 -24.00 -10.85
C SER A 182 14.05 -23.62 -11.62
N ASP A 183 14.48 -24.42 -12.60
CA ASP A 183 15.67 -24.13 -13.39
C ASP A 183 15.44 -22.96 -14.34
N GLN A 184 14.24 -22.87 -14.92
CA GLN A 184 13.83 -21.72 -15.74
C GLN A 184 13.81 -20.44 -14.90
N ALA A 185 13.22 -20.49 -13.71
CA ALA A 185 13.14 -19.36 -12.80
C ALA A 185 14.53 -18.86 -12.40
N LEU A 186 15.48 -19.78 -12.11
CA LEU A 186 16.87 -19.45 -11.79
C LEU A 186 17.61 -18.80 -12.97
N ARG A 187 17.47 -19.34 -14.18
CA ARG A 187 18.08 -18.75 -15.39
C ARG A 187 17.56 -17.35 -15.66
N LEU A 188 16.24 -17.16 -15.62
CA LEU A 188 15.62 -15.85 -15.79
C LEU A 188 16.06 -14.88 -14.68
N ALA A 189 16.27 -15.37 -13.45
CA ALA A 189 16.72 -14.51 -12.37
C ALA A 189 18.11 -13.90 -12.61
N GLY A 190 18.98 -14.60 -13.33
CA GLY A 190 20.30 -14.08 -13.73
C GLY A 190 20.26 -13.27 -15.02
N GLN A 191 19.53 -13.74 -16.04
CA GLN A 191 19.54 -13.12 -17.38
C GLN A 191 18.61 -11.90 -17.47
N GLU A 192 17.46 -11.94 -16.81
CA GLU A 192 16.44 -10.90 -16.88
C GLU A 192 15.74 -10.72 -15.52
N PRO A 193 16.39 -10.07 -14.54
CA PRO A 193 15.84 -9.92 -13.19
C PRO A 193 14.52 -9.12 -13.14
N ASP A 194 14.20 -8.34 -14.18
CA ASP A 194 12.97 -7.55 -14.31
C ASP A 194 11.92 -8.18 -15.24
N TYR A 195 12.00 -9.51 -15.44
CA TYR A 195 11.18 -10.26 -16.38
C TYR A 195 9.67 -10.02 -16.22
N HIS A 196 9.15 -10.01 -14.99
CA HIS A 196 7.72 -9.84 -14.73
C HIS A 196 7.26 -8.40 -14.94
N ILE A 197 8.07 -7.42 -14.53
CA ILE A 197 7.79 -6.00 -14.76
C ILE A 197 7.69 -5.73 -16.28
N LYS A 198 8.66 -6.26 -17.03
CA LYS A 198 8.70 -6.12 -18.50
C LYS A 198 7.54 -6.84 -19.18
N ASP A 199 7.20 -8.07 -18.80
CA ASP A 199 6.05 -8.78 -19.37
C ASP A 199 4.75 -7.99 -19.18
N MET A 200 4.50 -7.50 -17.95
CA MET A 200 3.32 -6.68 -17.65
C MET A 200 3.25 -5.40 -18.50
N TYR A 201 4.35 -4.65 -18.53
CA TYR A 201 4.42 -3.39 -19.28
C TYR A 201 4.16 -3.64 -20.77
N ASN A 202 4.89 -4.59 -21.35
CA ASN A 202 4.81 -4.90 -22.77
C ASN A 202 3.47 -5.52 -23.16
N ALA A 203 2.83 -6.30 -22.29
CA ALA A 203 1.49 -6.84 -22.54
C ALA A 203 0.46 -5.72 -22.69
N ILE A 204 0.49 -4.72 -21.81
CA ILE A 204 -0.42 -3.57 -21.86
C ILE A 204 -0.14 -2.70 -23.09
N GLU A 205 1.13 -2.45 -23.43
CA GLU A 205 1.48 -1.68 -24.64
C GLU A 205 0.98 -2.36 -25.93
N ARG A 206 0.99 -3.70 -25.97
CA ARG A 206 0.48 -4.48 -27.11
C ARG A 206 -1.04 -4.62 -27.15
N GLY A 207 -1.77 -4.10 -26.15
CA GLY A 207 -3.21 -4.27 -26.02
C GLY A 207 -3.66 -5.64 -25.49
N ASP A 208 -2.72 -6.49 -25.05
CA ASP A 208 -2.99 -7.77 -24.37
C ASP A 208 -3.25 -7.52 -22.88
N TYR A 209 -4.41 -6.92 -22.61
CA TYR A 209 -4.77 -6.46 -21.27
C TYR A 209 -5.03 -7.63 -20.31
N PRO A 210 -4.29 -7.73 -19.19
CA PRO A 210 -4.54 -8.79 -18.24
C PRO A 210 -5.84 -8.58 -17.48
N THR A 211 -6.60 -9.67 -17.32
CA THR A 211 -7.89 -9.66 -16.67
C THR A 211 -8.04 -10.72 -15.58
N TRP A 212 -8.78 -10.35 -14.53
CA TRP A 212 -9.16 -11.24 -13.44
C TRP A 212 -10.65 -11.15 -13.17
N THR A 213 -11.29 -12.31 -12.99
CA THR A 213 -12.66 -12.39 -12.49
C THR A 213 -12.64 -12.42 -10.96
N MET A 214 -13.37 -11.48 -10.36
CA MET A 214 -13.53 -11.32 -8.92
C MET A 214 -14.68 -12.19 -8.41
N TYR A 215 -14.42 -12.97 -7.37
CA TYR A 215 -15.39 -13.85 -6.72
C TYR A 215 -15.45 -13.60 -5.23
N PHE A 216 -16.64 -13.80 -4.66
CA PHE A 216 -16.85 -13.85 -3.21
C PHE A 216 -17.24 -15.24 -2.75
N GLN A 217 -16.67 -15.65 -1.62
CA GLN A 217 -17.31 -16.63 -0.74
C GLN A 217 -18.04 -15.87 0.35
N ILE A 218 -19.28 -16.26 0.62
CA ILE A 218 -20.17 -15.56 1.56
C ILE A 218 -20.62 -16.58 2.61
N MET A 219 -20.48 -16.22 3.87
CA MET A 219 -20.87 -16.99 5.04
C MET A 219 -21.78 -16.14 5.92
N ASP A 220 -22.87 -16.73 6.41
CA ASP A 220 -23.77 -16.05 7.34
C ASP A 220 -23.15 -15.99 8.75
N ALA A 221 -23.49 -14.94 9.51
CA ALA A 221 -22.86 -14.71 10.82
C ALA A 221 -23.16 -15.85 11.81
N GLN A 222 -24.33 -16.48 11.70
CA GLN A 222 -24.78 -17.58 12.56
C GLN A 222 -23.95 -18.85 12.35
N ASP A 223 -23.53 -19.12 11.11
CA ASP A 223 -22.70 -20.28 10.77
C ASP A 223 -21.27 -20.18 11.33
N ALA A 224 -20.84 -18.97 11.72
CA ALA A 224 -19.50 -18.72 12.23
C ALA A 224 -19.34 -19.00 13.73
N GLU A 225 -20.43 -19.05 14.51
CA GLU A 225 -20.43 -19.21 15.96
C GLU A 225 -20.10 -20.64 16.45
N PRO A 226 -20.59 -21.74 15.82
CA PRO A 226 -20.36 -23.10 16.31
C PRO A 226 -18.92 -23.60 16.13
N THR A 227 -18.16 -23.01 15.21
CA THR A 227 -16.83 -23.52 14.79
C THR A 227 -15.67 -22.91 15.59
N GLY A 228 -15.98 -22.07 16.60
CA GLY A 228 -15.00 -21.21 17.25
C GLY A 228 -14.57 -20.09 16.29
N THR A 229 -15.04 -18.87 16.55
CA THR A 229 -14.89 -17.67 15.71
C THR A 229 -13.45 -17.37 15.25
N THR A 230 -12.44 -17.82 16.01
CA THR A 230 -11.02 -17.67 15.68
C THR A 230 -10.55 -18.54 14.50
N SER A 231 -11.19 -19.68 14.24
CA SER A 231 -10.78 -20.62 13.20
C SER A 231 -11.19 -20.12 11.79
N LEU A 232 -12.45 -19.69 11.64
CA LEU A 232 -13.03 -19.28 10.35
C LEU A 232 -12.62 -17.88 9.89
N THR A 233 -12.23 -17.01 10.81
CA THR A 233 -11.71 -15.67 10.48
C THR A 233 -10.20 -15.65 10.29
N SER A 234 -9.50 -16.73 10.67
CA SER A 234 -8.05 -16.84 10.53
C SER A 234 -7.63 -16.80 9.05
N PRO A 235 -6.53 -16.09 8.72
CA PRO A 235 -5.97 -16.09 7.38
C PRO A 235 -5.25 -17.42 7.07
N ARG A 236 -5.01 -18.26 8.07
CA ARG A 236 -4.35 -19.57 7.92
C ARG A 236 -5.25 -20.63 7.28
N GLN A 237 -6.56 -20.41 7.29
CA GLN A 237 -7.54 -21.37 6.80
C GLN A 237 -8.28 -20.86 5.57
N THR A 238 -8.57 -21.79 4.67
CA THR A 238 -9.42 -21.58 3.50
C THR A 238 -10.79 -22.18 3.74
N TRP A 239 -11.84 -21.52 3.26
CA TRP A 239 -13.18 -22.10 3.31
C TRP A 239 -13.36 -23.09 2.16
N PRO A 240 -13.83 -24.33 2.43
CA PRO A 240 -14.10 -25.31 1.39
C PRO A 240 -15.07 -24.75 0.35
N GLN A 241 -14.71 -24.83 -0.93
CA GLN A 241 -15.55 -24.31 -2.02
C GLN A 241 -16.84 -25.11 -2.22
N ARG A 242 -16.89 -26.35 -1.71
CA ARG A 242 -18.11 -27.17 -1.70
C ARG A 242 -19.19 -26.55 -0.81
N ASP A 243 -18.78 -26.10 0.37
CA ASP A 243 -19.71 -25.62 1.40
C ASP A 243 -20.00 -24.12 1.18
N TYR A 244 -18.99 -23.35 0.76
CA TYR A 244 -19.11 -21.94 0.42
C TYR A 244 -18.65 -21.69 -1.04
N PRO A 245 -19.55 -21.82 -2.04
CA PRO A 245 -19.19 -21.70 -3.44
C PRO A 245 -18.80 -20.27 -3.83
N LEU A 246 -17.92 -20.17 -4.84
CA LEU A 246 -17.46 -18.90 -5.38
C LEU A 246 -18.55 -18.25 -6.23
N ARG A 247 -18.96 -17.03 -5.86
CA ARG A 247 -19.96 -16.23 -6.59
C ARG A 247 -19.26 -15.12 -7.37
N PRO A 248 -19.42 -15.02 -8.71
CA PRO A 248 -18.79 -13.97 -9.50
C PRO A 248 -19.42 -12.60 -9.19
N ILE A 249 -18.59 -11.58 -9.03
CA ILE A 249 -18.99 -10.22 -8.64
C ILE A 249 -18.66 -9.20 -9.74
N GLY A 250 -17.54 -9.38 -10.42
CA GLY A 250 -17.12 -8.46 -11.47
C GLY A 250 -15.78 -8.82 -12.07
N LYS A 251 -15.34 -7.99 -13.02
CA LYS A 251 -14.08 -8.18 -13.74
C LYS A 251 -13.13 -7.01 -13.48
N LEU A 252 -11.86 -7.34 -13.29
CA LEU A 252 -10.74 -6.41 -13.22
C LEU A 252 -9.98 -6.52 -14.54
N THR A 253 -9.78 -5.39 -15.22
CA THR A 253 -8.98 -5.27 -16.44
C THR A 253 -7.96 -4.17 -16.22
N LEU A 254 -6.67 -4.47 -16.44
CA LEU A 254 -5.60 -3.48 -16.40
C LEU A 254 -5.24 -3.09 -17.83
N ASN A 255 -5.37 -1.81 -18.17
CA ASN A 255 -5.31 -1.34 -19.55
C ASN A 255 -4.39 -0.15 -19.79
N LYS A 256 -3.71 0.35 -18.75
CA LYS A 256 -2.82 1.51 -18.89
C LYS A 256 -1.59 1.39 -17.99
N ASN A 257 -0.42 1.56 -18.59
CA ASN A 257 0.84 1.61 -17.87
C ASN A 257 1.00 2.91 -17.06
N PRO A 258 1.78 2.89 -15.97
CA PRO A 258 2.11 4.09 -15.22
C PRO A 258 2.87 5.08 -16.11
N SER A 259 2.57 6.37 -15.95
CA SER A 259 3.28 7.44 -16.67
C SER A 259 4.66 7.69 -16.09
N ASN A 260 4.80 7.50 -14.77
CA ASN A 260 6.06 7.62 -14.06
C ASN A 260 6.10 6.57 -12.95
N HIS A 261 7.04 5.62 -13.05
CA HIS A 261 7.15 4.52 -12.09
C HIS A 261 7.35 5.00 -10.64
N PHE A 262 8.15 6.05 -10.44
CA PHE A 262 8.41 6.56 -9.10
C PHE A 262 7.17 7.20 -8.47
N GLN A 263 6.44 8.00 -9.24
CA GLN A 263 5.23 8.65 -8.76
C GLN A 263 4.07 7.67 -8.61
N ASP A 264 3.87 6.81 -9.61
CA ASP A 264 2.68 5.97 -9.69
C ASP A 264 2.85 4.66 -8.91
N ILE A 265 4.04 4.03 -8.97
CA ILE A 265 4.31 2.75 -8.29
C ILE A 265 5.03 2.99 -6.97
N GLU A 266 6.14 3.71 -6.95
CA GLU A 266 6.95 3.81 -5.73
C GLU A 266 6.26 4.62 -4.65
N GLN A 267 5.68 5.78 -4.94
CA GLN A 267 4.96 6.55 -3.93
C GLN A 267 3.57 5.97 -3.61
N ALA A 268 3.16 4.89 -4.28
CA ALA A 268 1.89 4.24 -3.99
C ALA A 268 1.85 3.71 -2.55
N ALA A 269 0.70 3.99 -1.93
CA ALA A 269 0.49 3.77 -0.52
C ALA A 269 -0.86 3.05 -0.34
N PHE A 270 -0.82 1.86 0.27
CA PHE A 270 -1.97 1.00 0.51
C PHE A 270 -2.10 0.74 1.99
N SER A 271 -3.35 0.70 2.48
CA SER A 271 -3.62 0.39 3.87
C SER A 271 -4.93 -0.37 4.01
N SER A 272 -4.90 -1.54 4.65
CA SER A 272 -6.10 -2.34 4.92
C SER A 272 -7.12 -1.62 5.82
N SER A 273 -6.74 -0.49 6.44
CA SER A 273 -7.67 0.38 7.20
C SER A 273 -8.51 1.30 6.31
N THR A 274 -8.15 1.45 5.03
CA THR A 274 -8.84 2.32 4.08
C THR A 274 -10.00 1.56 3.45
N MET A 275 -11.13 1.55 4.14
CA MET A 275 -12.37 0.89 3.72
C MET A 275 -13.47 1.93 3.45
N VAL A 276 -14.46 1.54 2.67
CA VAL A 276 -15.67 2.33 2.37
C VAL A 276 -16.84 1.87 3.24
N PRO A 277 -17.86 2.73 3.46
CA PRO A 277 -19.09 2.33 4.12
C PRO A 277 -19.65 1.00 3.58
N GLY A 278 -20.08 0.14 4.50
CA GLY A 278 -20.57 -1.19 4.18
C GLY A 278 -19.52 -2.31 4.19
N ILE A 279 -18.23 -1.98 4.24
CA ILE A 279 -17.12 -2.92 4.42
C ILE A 279 -16.44 -2.65 5.75
N ALA A 280 -16.32 -3.69 6.58
CA ALA A 280 -15.68 -3.61 7.89
C ALA A 280 -14.71 -4.78 8.12
N PRO A 281 -13.71 -4.61 9.00
CA PRO A 281 -12.81 -5.70 9.36
C PRO A 281 -13.53 -6.77 10.19
N SER A 282 -13.12 -8.02 10.04
CA SER A 282 -13.49 -9.09 10.98
C SER A 282 -12.63 -9.03 12.26
N ALA A 283 -12.90 -9.94 13.19
CA ALA A 283 -12.12 -10.09 14.42
C ALA A 283 -10.77 -10.84 14.21
N ASP A 284 -10.33 -11.02 12.95
CA ASP A 284 -9.03 -11.62 12.64
C ASP A 284 -7.90 -10.79 13.27
N PRO A 285 -7.11 -11.34 14.21
CA PRO A 285 -6.04 -10.61 14.88
C PRO A 285 -4.98 -10.10 13.91
N MET A 286 -4.71 -10.81 12.80
CA MET A 286 -3.75 -10.37 11.80
C MET A 286 -4.27 -9.18 11.01
N LEU A 287 -5.56 -9.18 10.65
CA LEU A 287 -6.19 -8.04 10.00
C LEU A 287 -6.21 -6.82 10.93
N GLN A 288 -6.55 -7.01 12.21
CA GLN A 288 -6.55 -5.94 13.21
C GLN A 288 -5.14 -5.33 13.40
N ALA A 289 -4.10 -6.17 13.51
CA ALA A 289 -2.73 -5.68 13.58
C ALA A 289 -2.32 -4.90 12.32
N ARG A 290 -2.74 -5.36 11.13
CA ARG A 290 -2.40 -4.70 9.86
C ARG A 290 -3.09 -3.37 9.67
N MET A 291 -4.34 -3.27 10.14
CA MET A 291 -4.99 -1.97 10.19
C MET A 291 -4.11 -0.99 10.96
N PHE A 292 -3.50 -1.40 12.07
CA PHE A 292 -2.57 -0.55 12.82
C PHE A 292 -1.23 -0.31 12.10
N SER A 293 -0.58 -1.35 11.58
CA SER A 293 0.77 -1.25 10.98
C SER A 293 0.82 -0.36 9.73
N TYR A 294 -0.28 -0.27 8.99
CA TYR A 294 -0.40 0.59 7.81
C TYR A 294 -1.20 1.86 8.10
N LEU A 295 -1.49 2.20 9.36
CA LEU A 295 -2.11 3.49 9.71
C LEU A 295 -1.15 4.63 9.34
N PRO A 296 -1.68 5.80 8.97
CA PRO A 296 -0.89 6.99 8.68
C PRO A 296 0.06 7.32 9.84
N ARG A 297 -0.42 7.35 11.09
CA ARG A 297 0.19 8.15 12.17
C ARG A 297 1.51 7.67 12.75
N ARG A 298 1.99 6.46 12.43
CA ARG A 298 3.19 5.90 13.07
C ARG A 298 3.94 4.99 12.11
N ARG A 299 4.87 5.62 11.40
CA ARG A 299 6.16 5.06 10.96
C ARG A 299 6.27 4.72 9.47
N PRO A 300 5.79 3.61 8.85
CA PRO A 300 6.32 3.22 7.53
C PRO A 300 5.96 4.19 6.38
N LEU A 301 4.69 4.55 6.23
CA LEU A 301 4.21 5.36 5.11
C LEU A 301 4.58 6.85 5.24
N GLU A 302 4.46 7.41 6.45
CA GLU A 302 4.88 8.79 6.73
C GLU A 302 6.41 8.94 6.69
N TYR A 303 7.17 7.94 7.15
CA TYR A 303 8.63 7.94 7.03
C TYR A 303 9.08 7.87 5.56
N ARG A 304 8.36 7.10 4.75
CA ARG A 304 8.74 6.84 3.35
C ARG A 304 8.35 7.95 2.39
N VAL A 305 7.11 8.45 2.47
CA VAL A 305 6.55 9.41 1.50
C VAL A 305 6.27 10.78 2.15
N GLY A 306 6.21 10.83 3.47
CA GLY A 306 5.93 12.04 4.24
C GLY A 306 4.53 12.07 4.86
N PRO A 307 4.29 12.95 5.84
CA PRO A 307 3.04 13.06 6.60
C PRO A 307 1.81 13.42 5.75
N ASN A 308 2.03 14.01 4.57
CA ASN A 308 1.00 14.43 3.63
C ASN A 308 0.91 13.53 2.39
N TYR A 309 1.33 12.26 2.47
CA TYR A 309 1.29 11.32 1.34
C TYR A 309 -0.09 11.17 0.69
N GLN A 310 -1.17 11.46 1.43
CA GLN A 310 -2.55 11.45 0.93
C GLN A 310 -2.88 12.59 -0.05
N GLN A 311 -1.98 13.55 -0.22
CA GLN A 311 -2.12 14.67 -1.16
C GLN A 311 -1.39 14.39 -2.48
N THR A 312 -0.70 13.27 -2.62
CA THR A 312 -0.03 12.92 -3.89
C THR A 312 -1.06 12.67 -4.99
N PRO A 313 -0.70 12.87 -6.27
CA PRO A 313 -1.63 12.69 -7.40
C PRO A 313 -2.20 11.27 -7.55
N LEU A 314 -1.58 10.26 -6.94
CA LEU A 314 -2.08 8.88 -6.89
C LEU A 314 -3.12 8.67 -5.75
N GLN A 315 -3.22 9.60 -4.81
CA GLN A 315 -4.16 9.53 -3.69
C GLN A 315 -5.23 10.64 -3.70
N PRO A 316 -5.85 11.02 -4.84
CA PRO A 316 -6.89 12.02 -4.83
C PRO A 316 -8.06 11.49 -4.01
N ARG A 317 -8.24 12.06 -2.82
CA ARG A 317 -9.49 11.90 -2.09
C ARG A 317 -10.55 12.61 -2.92
N HIS A 318 -11.54 11.88 -3.42
CA HIS A 318 -12.73 12.53 -3.99
C HIS A 318 -13.27 13.49 -2.93
N ALA A 319 -13.27 14.77 -3.26
CA ALA A 319 -13.48 15.88 -2.34
C ALA A 319 -14.91 15.95 -1.77
N ARG A 320 -15.77 14.95 -2.03
CA ARG A 320 -17.21 15.11 -1.86
C ARG A 320 -17.80 14.63 -0.54
N LEU A 321 -17.19 13.73 0.24
CA LEU A 321 -17.95 13.14 1.37
C LEU A 321 -17.27 12.98 2.73
N LEU A 322 -15.99 13.30 2.93
CA LEU A 322 -15.47 13.46 4.29
C LEU A 322 -14.50 14.65 4.35
N PRO A 323 -14.85 15.77 5.01
CA PRO A 323 -13.87 16.80 5.31
C PRO A 323 -12.72 16.13 6.06
N LEU A 324 -11.46 16.43 5.67
CA LEU A 324 -10.30 16.13 6.51
C LEU A 324 -10.70 16.43 7.96
N PRO A 325 -10.55 15.48 8.91
CA PRO A 325 -10.83 15.80 10.30
C PRO A 325 -10.10 17.11 10.59
N ALA A 326 -10.88 18.12 10.97
CA ALA A 326 -10.57 19.53 10.76
C ALA A 326 -9.35 20.07 11.54
N ARG A 327 -8.51 19.18 12.07
CA ARG A 327 -7.50 19.41 13.12
C ARG A 327 -6.05 19.24 12.64
N ARG A 328 -5.79 18.82 11.39
CA ARG A 328 -4.41 18.77 10.86
C ARG A 328 -4.12 20.10 10.13
N ALA A 329 -3.23 20.91 10.70
CA ALA A 329 -2.86 22.22 10.15
C ALA A 329 -1.43 22.21 9.60
N ASP A 330 -0.49 21.56 10.29
CA ASP A 330 0.94 21.80 10.06
C ASP A 330 1.72 20.49 9.92
N ALA A 331 2.34 20.28 8.75
CA ALA A 331 3.25 19.18 8.44
C ALA A 331 3.99 19.45 7.11
N GLY A 332 5.18 18.87 6.93
CA GLY A 332 6.02 19.06 5.74
C GLY A 332 5.34 18.67 4.41
N ARG A 333 5.72 19.33 3.31
CA ARG A 333 5.20 19.13 1.94
C ARG A 333 3.67 19.18 1.82
N ARG A 334 3.04 20.20 2.41
CA ARG A 334 1.60 20.44 2.28
C ARG A 334 1.28 21.14 0.95
N GLN A 335 0.42 20.53 0.12
CA GLN A 335 0.01 21.08 -1.18
C GLN A 335 -1.34 21.82 -1.11
N LEU A 336 -2.24 21.42 -0.21
CA LEU A 336 -3.58 22.03 -0.08
C LEU A 336 -3.59 23.25 0.86
N ARG A 337 -3.87 24.45 0.33
CA ARG A 337 -4.10 25.68 1.11
C ARG A 337 -5.44 25.63 1.86
N ARG A 338 -5.44 25.94 3.17
CA ARG A 338 -6.69 26.11 3.95
C ARG A 338 -7.11 27.57 3.92
N ARG A 339 -8.41 27.82 3.77
CA ARG A 339 -9.02 29.15 3.89
C ARG A 339 -9.81 29.37 5.20
N SER A 340 -9.87 28.41 6.13
CA SER A 340 -10.73 28.53 7.34
C SER A 340 -9.97 28.91 8.63
N ARG A 341 -10.61 29.77 9.44
CA ARG A 341 -10.06 30.43 10.65
C ARG A 341 -10.16 29.65 11.98
N ARG A 342 -10.58 28.37 12.00
CA ARG A 342 -10.70 27.60 13.26
C ARG A 342 -10.11 26.20 13.16
N SER A 343 -9.06 25.94 13.94
CA SER A 343 -8.40 24.63 14.09
C SER A 343 -8.93 23.79 15.25
N TRP A 344 -9.76 24.38 16.12
CA TRP A 344 -10.26 23.77 17.35
C TRP A 344 -11.78 23.53 17.29
N LYS A 345 -12.23 22.34 17.69
CA LYS A 345 -13.63 22.08 18.08
C LYS A 345 -13.68 22.02 19.60
N CYS A 346 -14.33 22.98 20.26
CA CYS A 346 -14.73 22.84 21.66
C CYS A 346 -15.64 21.62 21.79
N TRP A 347 -15.34 20.74 22.74
CA TRP A 347 -16.31 19.77 23.25
C TRP A 347 -17.40 20.55 23.98
N GLY A 348 -18.54 20.74 23.31
CA GLY A 348 -19.71 21.36 23.92
C GLY A 348 -20.32 20.41 24.94
N LYS A 349 -20.31 20.79 26.22
CA LYS A 349 -21.22 20.29 27.24
C LYS A 349 -22.65 20.34 26.68
N ARG A 350 -23.38 19.22 26.75
CA ARG A 350 -24.84 19.21 26.64
C ARG A 350 -25.39 20.26 27.60
N ARG A 351 -26.28 21.12 27.10
CA ARG A 351 -27.15 21.96 27.93
C ARG A 351 -28.03 21.03 28.76
N GLU A 352 -27.70 20.86 30.02
CA GLU A 352 -28.69 20.59 31.06
C GLU A 352 -28.77 21.86 31.90
N GLY A 353 -29.95 22.47 31.89
CA GLY A 353 -30.25 23.60 32.77
C GLY A 353 -30.23 23.11 34.21
N ARG A 354 -29.39 23.73 35.04
CA ARG A 354 -29.61 24.00 36.47
C ARG A 354 -28.44 24.81 37.03
N GLY A 355 -28.78 25.97 37.59
CA GLY A 355 -28.04 26.64 38.67
C GLY A 355 -26.63 27.16 38.37
N LEU A 356 -26.51 28.39 37.86
CA LEU A 356 -25.29 29.19 37.93
C LEU A 356 -25.62 30.56 38.54
N ASN A 357 -26.04 30.53 39.81
CA ASN A 357 -25.93 31.66 40.71
C ASN A 357 -24.95 31.21 41.79
N ILE A 358 -23.71 31.66 41.73
CA ILE A 358 -22.76 31.81 42.84
C ILE A 358 -21.42 32.30 42.24
N ILE A 359 -20.86 33.35 42.85
CA ILE A 359 -19.59 34.05 42.53
C ILE A 359 -19.72 35.20 41.51
N ARG A 360 -20.50 36.22 41.89
CA ARG A 360 -20.17 37.64 41.64
C ARG A 360 -20.70 38.49 42.78
N ARG A 361 -20.03 38.44 43.94
CA ARG A 361 -20.12 39.46 45.02
C ARG A 361 -19.06 39.19 46.09
N ARG A 362 -17.82 39.60 45.82
CA ARG A 362 -16.83 40.02 46.83
C ARG A 362 -15.62 40.55 46.08
N LEU A 363 -15.65 41.84 45.82
CA LEU A 363 -14.51 42.76 45.59
C LEU A 363 -15.12 44.09 45.18
N ARG A 364 -15.68 44.80 46.16
CA ARG A 364 -15.90 46.25 46.21
C ARG A 364 -16.48 46.58 47.60
N GLY A 365 -15.63 47.17 48.44
CA GLY A 365 -16.02 48.08 49.53
C GLY A 365 -16.33 47.47 50.90
N ARG A 366 -15.36 47.54 51.81
CA ARG A 366 -15.43 48.31 53.07
C ARG A 366 -14.01 48.90 53.26
N GLY A 367 -13.84 50.18 53.55
CA GLY A 367 -14.41 50.80 54.74
C GLY A 367 -13.56 50.34 55.90
#